data_AF-A0A812A2C3-F1
#
_entry.id   AF-A0A812A2C3-F1
#
_cell.length_a   1.000
_cell.length_b   1.000
_cell.length_c   1.000
_cell.angle_alpha   90.00
_cell.angle_beta   90.00
_cell.angle_gamma   90.00
#
_symmetry.space_group_name_H-M   'P 1'
#
loop_
_entity.id
_entity.type
_entity.pdbx_description
1 polymer ?
#
loop_
_entity_poly.entity_id
_entity_poly.type
_entity_poly.pdbx_seq_one_letter_code
_entity_poly.pdbx_strand_id
1 'polypeptide(L)'
;MDAPLVLTTHIDPNEIDKEAHNIDVTAQYPLEFYNATLTYTNPKEIIPHIDSVHNRLGTPQQYEETMFTHHTDNIAAGPKNSAYKTLESMVDKMNAQLLLATKIRAVDDWDVAERVINSHFLPDLIGNLHAFTKQRVRCVKCGAKYRRPPLQNSCPRCGGRIVLTVHEGSVKKYLDVSLRVAEQYNIEPYTKQRIELLKKEIKSLFENDKSKQKGLADFM
;
A
#
# COMPACT_ATOMS: atom_id res chain seq x y z
N MET A 1 14.70 6.79 -15.25
CA MET A 1 16.00 7.00 -14.59
C MET A 1 16.82 7.83 -15.54
N ASP A 2 17.36 8.93 -15.04
CA ASP A 2 18.20 9.84 -15.83
C ASP A 2 19.63 9.28 -15.95
N ALA A 3 20.35 9.71 -16.98
CA ALA A 3 21.73 9.32 -17.18
C ALA A 3 22.65 10.09 -16.21
N PRO A 4 23.71 9.46 -15.67
CA PRO A 4 24.68 10.16 -14.83
C PRO A 4 25.51 11.13 -15.69
N LEU A 5 25.17 12.43 -15.61
CA LEU A 5 25.85 13.47 -16.38
C LEU A 5 27.20 13.88 -15.78
N VAL A 6 27.37 13.71 -14.46
CA VAL A 6 28.57 14.05 -13.70
C VAL A 6 28.83 12.94 -12.69
N LEU A 7 30.12 12.64 -12.47
CA LEU A 7 30.56 11.67 -11.47
C LEU A 7 31.40 12.38 -10.42
N THR A 8 30.95 12.30 -9.17
CA THR A 8 31.71 12.78 -8.02
C THR A 8 32.74 11.73 -7.62
N THR A 9 34.01 12.13 -7.49
CA THR A 9 35.13 11.23 -7.14
C THR A 9 35.51 11.25 -5.67
N HIS A 10 35.13 12.31 -4.95
CA HIS A 10 35.39 12.49 -3.52
C HIS A 10 34.10 12.85 -2.79
N ILE A 11 33.91 12.27 -1.62
CA ILE A 11 32.76 12.59 -0.76
C ILE A 11 33.16 13.77 0.12
N ASP A 12 32.48 14.91 -0.01
CA ASP A 12 32.54 16.00 0.96
C ASP A 12 31.29 15.91 1.87
N PRO A 13 31.45 15.60 3.18
CA PRO A 13 30.35 15.56 4.13
C PRO A 13 29.56 16.86 4.27
N ASN A 14 30.04 18.00 3.77
CA ASN A 14 29.27 19.24 3.74
C ASN A 14 28.26 19.31 2.58
N GLU A 15 28.55 18.61 1.47
CA GLU A 15 27.75 18.65 0.24
C GLU A 15 26.67 17.55 0.18
N ILE A 16 26.73 16.59 1.10
CA ILE A 16 25.74 15.52 1.21
C ILE A 16 24.43 16.00 1.85
N ASP A 17 23.44 15.12 1.83
CA ASP A 17 22.14 15.38 2.41
C ASP A 17 22.23 15.68 3.92
N LYS A 18 21.43 16.66 4.38
CA LYS A 18 21.40 17.11 5.78
C LYS A 18 20.94 16.01 6.74
N GLU A 19 20.24 14.98 6.28
CA GLU A 19 19.86 13.84 7.10
C GLU A 19 21.10 13.10 7.63
N ALA A 20 22.16 13.01 6.82
CA ALA A 20 23.41 12.37 7.23
C ALA A 20 24.14 13.13 8.35
N HIS A 21 23.87 14.43 8.50
CA HIS A 21 24.46 15.26 9.57
C HIS A 21 23.90 14.92 10.95
N ASN A 22 22.71 14.31 11.01
CA ASN A 22 22.02 13.96 12.25
C ASN A 22 22.39 12.56 12.77
N ILE A 23 23.42 11.91 12.20
CA ILE A 23 23.86 10.59 12.64
C ILE A 23 24.71 10.75 13.91
N ASP A 24 24.32 10.04 14.96
CA ASP A 24 25.11 9.92 16.18
C ASP A 24 26.29 8.97 15.96
N VAL A 25 27.48 9.38 16.38
CA VAL A 25 28.75 8.67 16.14
C VAL A 25 29.41 8.20 17.43
N THR A 26 28.66 8.18 18.53
CA THR A 26 29.12 7.77 19.86
C THR A 26 29.09 6.24 20.03
N ALA A 27 30.04 5.70 20.81
CA ALA A 27 30.05 4.28 21.17
C ALA A 27 28.98 3.94 22.24
N GLN A 28 28.67 4.89 23.11
CA GLN A 28 27.65 4.76 24.14
C GLN A 28 27.03 6.12 24.40
N TYR A 29 25.70 6.16 24.58
CA TYR A 29 25.03 7.40 24.95
C TYR A 29 25.37 7.82 26.39
N PRO A 30 25.50 9.14 26.64
CA PRO A 30 25.80 9.67 27.97
C PRO A 30 24.62 9.47 28.94
N LEU A 31 24.91 9.45 30.25
CA LEU A 31 23.89 9.26 31.28
C LEU A 31 22.84 10.40 31.26
N GLU A 32 23.30 11.60 30.94
CA GLU A 32 22.50 12.81 30.79
C GLU A 32 21.39 12.64 29.77
N PHE A 33 21.67 11.96 28.65
CA PHE A 33 20.67 11.64 27.64
C PHE A 33 19.55 10.77 28.22
N TYR A 34 19.92 9.67 28.90
CA TYR A 34 18.94 8.77 29.51
C TYR A 34 18.07 9.48 30.55
N ASN A 35 18.67 10.33 31.40
CA ASN A 35 17.92 11.10 32.39
C ASN A 35 16.98 12.14 31.74
N ALA A 36 17.43 12.81 30.68
CA ALA A 36 16.62 13.78 29.93
C ALA A 36 15.39 13.14 29.26
N THR A 37 15.47 11.85 28.90
CA THR A 37 14.30 11.14 28.35
C THR A 37 13.16 11.00 29.36
N LEU A 38 13.46 10.98 30.67
CA LEU A 38 12.45 10.88 31.74
C LEU A 38 11.63 12.17 31.87
N THR A 39 12.20 13.31 31.50
CA THR A 39 11.54 14.63 31.55
C THR A 39 10.95 15.05 30.21
N TYR A 40 10.98 14.19 29.19
CA TYR A 40 10.53 14.49 27.82
C TYR A 40 11.19 15.75 27.25
N THR A 41 12.47 15.96 27.57
CA THR A 41 13.24 17.12 27.10
C THR A 41 13.32 17.13 25.58
N ASN A 42 13.29 18.32 24.98
CA ASN A 42 13.40 18.45 23.52
C ASN A 42 14.76 17.92 23.04
N PRO A 43 14.82 17.11 21.96
CA PRO A 43 16.10 16.63 21.42
C PRO A 43 17.11 17.73 21.15
N LYS A 44 16.67 18.93 20.75
CA LYS A 44 17.57 20.06 20.47
C LYS A 44 18.40 20.51 21.67
N GLU A 45 17.91 20.29 22.88
CA GLU A 45 18.60 20.67 24.12
C GLU A 45 19.67 19.65 24.51
N ILE A 46 19.57 18.39 24.04
CA ILE A 46 20.54 17.33 24.34
C ILE A 46 21.57 17.10 23.23
N ILE A 47 21.33 17.57 21.99
CA ILE A 47 22.29 17.50 20.87
C ILE A 47 23.72 17.92 21.26
N PRO A 48 23.95 19.00 22.05
CA PRO A 48 25.31 19.38 22.44
C PRO A 48 26.06 18.34 23.29
N HIS A 49 25.32 17.42 23.92
CA HIS A 49 25.88 16.35 24.76
C HIS A 49 26.14 15.06 23.98
N ILE A 50 25.69 14.96 22.72
CA ILE A 50 25.85 13.77 21.87
C ILE A 50 26.74 14.14 20.68
N ASP A 51 27.76 13.33 20.44
CA ASP A 51 28.61 13.51 19.28
C ASP A 51 27.88 13.05 18.00
N SER A 52 27.80 13.94 17.03
CA SER A 52 27.08 13.75 15.77
C SER A 52 27.97 14.16 14.59
N VAL A 53 27.64 13.68 13.39
CA VAL A 53 28.39 14.03 12.16
C VAL A 53 28.44 15.54 11.96
N HIS A 54 27.35 16.27 12.27
CA HIS A 54 27.31 17.72 12.17
C HIS A 54 28.42 18.42 12.96
N ASN A 55 28.70 17.94 14.19
CA ASN A 55 29.70 18.54 15.08
C ASN A 55 31.14 18.31 14.59
N ARG A 56 31.36 17.35 13.68
CA ARG A 56 32.67 16.99 13.14
C ARG A 56 32.95 17.62 11.77
N LEU A 57 31.98 18.27 11.14
CA LEU A 57 32.13 18.88 9.81
C LEU A 57 33.28 19.89 9.77
N GLY A 58 34.11 19.81 8.73
CA GLY A 58 35.27 20.68 8.56
C GLY A 58 36.50 20.27 9.38
N THR A 59 36.40 19.21 10.18
CA THR A 59 37.53 18.61 10.90
C THR A 59 37.94 17.28 10.25
N PRO A 60 39.17 16.78 10.47
CA PRO A 60 39.57 15.44 9.98
C PRO A 60 38.67 14.31 10.48
N GLN A 61 38.07 14.46 11.67
CA GLN A 61 37.17 13.48 12.29
C GLN A 61 35.86 13.26 11.52
N GLN A 62 35.57 14.06 10.50
CA GLN A 62 34.42 13.81 9.61
C GLN A 62 34.55 12.51 8.80
N TYR A 63 35.76 11.96 8.67
CA TYR A 63 36.03 10.70 7.96
C TYR A 63 36.46 9.55 8.87
N GLU A 64 36.72 9.81 10.15
CA GLU A 64 37.38 8.89 11.07
C GLU A 64 36.60 8.74 12.39
N GLU A 65 36.96 7.74 13.20
CA GLU A 65 36.44 7.55 14.57
C GLU A 65 34.91 7.50 14.69
N THR A 66 34.23 6.97 13.66
CA THR A 66 32.80 6.73 13.72
C THR A 66 32.54 5.44 14.49
N MET A 67 31.75 5.56 15.57
CA MET A 67 31.39 4.43 16.43
C MET A 67 29.89 4.14 16.33
N PHE A 68 29.48 3.03 16.91
CA PHE A 68 28.09 2.60 16.98
C PHE A 68 27.79 1.96 18.33
N THR A 69 26.52 1.97 18.73
CA THR A 69 26.10 1.56 20.07
C THR A 69 25.85 0.07 20.23
N HIS A 70 25.41 -0.61 19.17
CA HIS A 70 25.02 -2.02 19.24
C HIS A 70 25.74 -2.84 18.16
N HIS A 71 26.43 -3.90 18.59
CA HIS A 71 27.06 -4.86 17.69
C HIS A 71 26.01 -5.80 17.07
N THR A 72 26.30 -6.29 15.87
CA THR A 72 25.52 -7.35 15.21
C THR A 72 26.45 -8.47 14.80
N ASP A 73 25.99 -9.72 14.88
CA ASP A 73 26.81 -10.88 14.51
C ASP A 73 27.04 -10.96 13.00
N ASN A 74 25.99 -10.66 12.22
CA ASN A 74 26.05 -10.67 10.76
C ASN A 74 24.99 -9.73 10.16
N ILE A 75 25.46 -8.78 9.34
CA ILE A 75 24.64 -7.78 8.64
C ILE A 75 23.58 -8.45 7.73
N ALA A 76 23.86 -9.64 7.21
CA ALA A 76 23.01 -10.38 6.28
C ALA A 76 22.20 -11.52 6.93
N ALA A 77 22.11 -11.59 8.26
CA ALA A 77 21.44 -12.69 8.97
C ALA A 77 19.90 -12.77 8.76
N GLY A 78 19.28 -11.69 8.29
CA GLY A 78 17.82 -11.60 8.11
C GLY A 78 17.26 -12.29 6.87
N PRO A 79 15.92 -12.39 6.75
CA PRO A 79 15.26 -12.92 5.57
C PRO A 79 15.58 -12.06 4.32
N LYS A 80 16.16 -12.69 3.29
CA LYS A 80 16.60 -12.00 2.06
C LYS A 80 15.45 -11.43 1.22
N ASN A 81 14.27 -12.04 1.31
CA ASN A 81 13.08 -11.64 0.58
C ASN A 81 11.94 -11.39 1.55
N SER A 82 11.20 -10.30 1.34
CA SER A 82 9.98 -10.06 2.09
C SER A 82 8.89 -11.04 1.67
N ALA A 83 8.10 -11.50 2.64
CA ALA A 83 6.93 -12.35 2.38
C ALA A 83 5.92 -11.67 1.42
N TYR A 84 5.90 -10.34 1.38
CA TYR A 84 5.07 -9.59 0.44
C TYR A 84 5.36 -9.91 -1.04
N LYS A 85 6.62 -10.24 -1.38
CA LYS A 85 7.01 -10.61 -2.75
C LYS A 85 6.66 -12.06 -3.09
N THR A 86 6.59 -12.95 -2.10
CA THR A 86 6.29 -14.37 -2.31
C THR A 86 4.81 -14.65 -2.47
N LEU A 87 3.94 -13.74 -1.98
CA LEU A 87 2.49 -13.85 -2.13
C LEU A 87 2.05 -13.29 -3.49
N GLU A 88 1.35 -14.10 -4.28
CA GLU A 88 0.96 -13.73 -5.65
C GLU A 88 -0.25 -12.77 -5.68
N SER A 89 -1.30 -13.09 -4.92
CA SER A 89 -2.54 -12.32 -4.96
C SER A 89 -2.62 -11.25 -3.85
N MET A 90 -3.32 -10.16 -4.13
CA MET A 90 -3.64 -9.14 -3.12
C MET A 90 -4.48 -9.70 -1.97
N VAL A 91 -5.31 -10.70 -2.26
CA VAL A 91 -6.14 -11.37 -1.24
C VAL A 91 -5.26 -12.15 -0.27
N ASP A 92 -4.23 -12.83 -0.76
CA ASP A 92 -3.29 -13.57 0.09
C ASP A 92 -2.45 -12.63 0.95
N LYS A 93 -1.99 -11.52 0.37
CA LYS A 93 -1.28 -10.45 1.11
C LYS A 93 -2.11 -9.89 2.23
N MET A 94 -3.39 -9.61 1.97
CA MET A 94 -4.33 -9.13 2.97
C MET A 94 -4.57 -10.19 4.06
N ASN A 95 -4.86 -11.44 3.68
CA ASN A 95 -5.06 -12.53 4.65
C ASN A 95 -3.82 -12.70 5.54
N ALA A 96 -2.62 -12.62 4.98
CA ALA A 96 -1.37 -12.68 5.74
C ALA A 96 -1.21 -11.49 6.70
N GLN A 97 -1.56 -10.28 6.27
CA GLN A 97 -1.57 -9.09 7.11
C GLN A 97 -2.55 -9.23 8.29
N LEU A 98 -3.79 -9.65 8.03
CA LEU A 98 -4.81 -9.82 9.08
C LEU A 98 -4.45 -10.98 10.02
N LEU A 99 -3.85 -12.05 9.50
CA LEU A 99 -3.33 -13.14 10.33
C LEU A 99 -2.19 -12.68 11.24
N LEU A 100 -1.32 -11.78 10.76
CA LEU A 100 -0.31 -11.17 11.63
C LEU A 100 -0.95 -10.31 12.72
N ALA A 101 -1.99 -9.55 12.40
CA ALA A 101 -2.71 -8.75 13.39
C ALA A 101 -3.27 -9.63 14.52
N THR A 102 -3.85 -10.80 14.21
CA THR A 102 -4.34 -11.74 15.25
C THR A 102 -3.25 -12.33 16.15
N LYS A 103 -1.97 -12.28 15.72
CA LYS A 103 -0.84 -12.83 16.47
C LYS A 103 -0.15 -11.79 17.34
N ILE A 104 -0.24 -10.51 16.98
CA ILE A 104 0.51 -9.44 17.62
C ILE A 104 -0.33 -8.80 18.71
N ARG A 105 0.12 -8.90 19.97
CA ARG A 105 -0.58 -8.32 21.13
C ARG A 105 -0.78 -6.81 21.06
N ALA A 106 0.13 -6.09 20.39
CA ALA A 106 0.10 -4.64 20.27
C ALA A 106 -0.85 -4.14 19.16
N VAL A 107 -1.55 -5.03 18.46
CA VAL A 107 -2.37 -4.70 17.30
C VAL A 107 -3.78 -5.23 17.52
N ASP A 108 -4.76 -4.34 17.43
CA ASP A 108 -6.18 -4.70 17.41
C ASP A 108 -6.56 -5.16 16.00
N ASP A 109 -6.95 -6.43 15.87
CA ASP A 109 -7.26 -7.07 14.58
C ASP A 109 -8.50 -6.49 13.91
N TRP A 110 -9.53 -6.14 14.69
CA TRP A 110 -10.74 -5.50 14.20
C TRP A 110 -10.48 -4.11 13.59
N ASP A 111 -9.66 -3.26 14.23
CA ASP A 111 -9.32 -1.91 13.73
C ASP A 111 -8.49 -1.99 12.44
N VAL A 112 -7.54 -2.93 12.37
CA VAL A 112 -6.78 -3.16 11.14
C VAL A 112 -7.69 -3.62 10.00
N ALA A 113 -8.60 -4.57 10.26
CA ALA A 113 -9.56 -5.03 9.27
C ALA A 113 -10.45 -3.90 8.76
N GLU A 114 -10.94 -3.04 9.66
CA GLU A 114 -11.76 -1.90 9.32
C GLU A 114 -11.01 -0.85 8.50
N ARG A 115 -9.77 -0.50 8.87
CA ARG A 115 -8.93 0.44 8.12
C ARG A 115 -8.62 -0.08 6.72
N VAL A 116 -8.33 -1.36 6.57
CA VAL A 116 -8.08 -1.97 5.26
C VAL A 116 -9.32 -1.83 4.37
N ILE A 117 -10.50 -2.16 4.89
CA ILE A 117 -11.76 -2.04 4.15
C ILE A 117 -12.03 -0.58 3.76
N ASN A 118 -11.94 0.35 4.71
CA ASN A 118 -12.30 1.75 4.49
C ASN A 118 -11.30 2.50 3.60
N SER A 119 -10.00 2.23 3.73
CA SER A 119 -8.97 2.95 2.97
C SER A 119 -8.64 2.32 1.62
N HIS A 120 -8.87 1.02 1.43
CA HIS A 120 -8.49 0.33 0.19
C HIS A 120 -9.69 -0.25 -0.55
N PHE A 121 -10.52 -1.08 0.09
CA PHE A 121 -11.54 -1.84 -0.63
C PHE A 121 -12.76 -1.02 -1.02
N LEU A 122 -13.35 -0.27 -0.09
CA LEU A 122 -14.50 0.57 -0.40
C LEU A 122 -14.15 1.62 -1.48
N PRO A 123 -13.01 2.34 -1.41
CA PRO A 123 -12.62 3.25 -2.48
C PRO A 123 -12.45 2.58 -3.85
N ASP A 124 -11.85 1.38 -3.91
CA ASP A 124 -11.66 0.66 -5.16
C ASP A 124 -12.99 0.12 -5.74
N LEU A 125 -13.85 -0.48 -4.91
CA LEU A 125 -15.17 -0.96 -5.30
C LEU A 125 -16.05 0.18 -5.84
N ILE A 126 -16.16 1.28 -5.08
CA ILE A 126 -16.94 2.46 -5.47
C ILE A 126 -16.35 3.11 -6.71
N GLY A 127 -15.02 3.27 -6.75
CA GLY A 127 -14.30 3.86 -7.88
C GLY A 127 -14.52 3.06 -9.17
N ASN A 128 -14.37 1.74 -9.12
CA ASN A 128 -14.58 0.86 -10.26
C ASN A 128 -16.04 0.81 -10.69
N LEU A 129 -16.99 0.80 -9.77
CA LEU A 129 -18.42 0.86 -10.06
C LEU A 129 -18.80 2.18 -10.76
N HIS A 130 -18.35 3.31 -10.23
CA HIS A 130 -18.54 4.63 -10.84
C HIS A 130 -17.86 4.72 -12.22
N ALA A 131 -16.65 4.18 -12.36
CA ALA A 131 -15.95 4.14 -13.63
C ALA A 131 -16.69 3.29 -14.66
N PHE A 132 -17.23 2.13 -14.24
CA PHE A 132 -17.98 1.22 -15.10
C PHE A 132 -19.24 1.88 -15.69
N THR A 133 -20.01 2.61 -14.89
CA THR A 133 -21.25 3.27 -15.37
C THR A 133 -20.99 4.42 -16.35
N LYS A 134 -19.84 5.10 -16.21
CA LYS A 134 -19.46 6.26 -17.04
C LYS A 134 -18.44 5.94 -18.13
N GLN A 135 -18.11 4.66 -18.33
CA GLN A 135 -16.98 4.27 -19.16
C GLN A 135 -17.17 4.59 -20.64
N ARG A 136 -16.03 4.70 -21.34
CA ARG A 136 -15.98 4.73 -22.81
C ARG A 136 -15.73 3.30 -23.30
N VAL A 137 -15.99 3.06 -24.58
CA VAL A 137 -15.61 1.80 -25.22
C VAL A 137 -14.39 2.00 -26.11
N ARG A 138 -13.56 0.97 -26.22
CA ARG A 138 -12.30 1.00 -26.99
C ARG A 138 -12.32 -0.06 -28.09
N CYS A 139 -11.79 0.27 -29.26
CA CYS A 139 -11.46 -0.73 -30.27
C CYS A 139 -10.14 -1.42 -29.95
N VAL A 140 -10.11 -2.76 -30.02
CA VAL A 140 -8.90 -3.55 -29.77
C VAL A 140 -7.84 -3.33 -30.86
N LYS A 141 -8.27 -3.19 -32.14
CA LYS A 141 -7.37 -3.10 -33.30
C LYS A 141 -6.70 -1.73 -33.44
N CYS A 142 -7.46 -0.64 -33.36
CA CYS A 142 -6.94 0.72 -33.61
C CYS A 142 -6.86 1.62 -32.37
N GLY A 143 -7.31 1.14 -31.21
CA GLY A 143 -7.28 1.92 -29.95
C GLY A 143 -8.26 3.09 -29.88
N ALA A 144 -9.07 3.35 -30.92
CA ALA A 144 -10.05 4.42 -30.94
C ALA A 144 -11.05 4.26 -29.77
N LYS A 145 -11.35 5.37 -29.09
CA LYS A 145 -12.24 5.43 -27.93
C LYS A 145 -13.52 6.16 -28.29
N TYR A 146 -14.67 5.57 -27.96
CA TYR A 146 -15.99 6.14 -28.22
C TYR A 146 -16.74 6.36 -26.91
N ARG A 147 -17.39 7.52 -26.77
CA ARG A 147 -18.21 7.84 -25.59
C ARG A 147 -19.43 6.92 -25.47
N ARG A 148 -20.00 6.48 -26.60
CA ARG A 148 -21.15 5.56 -26.65
C ARG A 148 -20.80 4.36 -27.53
N PRO A 149 -21.29 3.15 -27.21
CA PRO A 149 -21.17 2.00 -28.10
C PRO A 149 -21.82 2.27 -29.46
N PRO A 150 -21.10 2.05 -30.59
CA PRO A 150 -21.70 2.08 -31.92
C PRO A 150 -22.75 0.96 -32.08
N LEU A 151 -23.89 1.28 -32.69
CA LEU A 151 -25.00 0.32 -32.88
C LEU A 151 -24.63 -0.89 -33.75
N GLN A 152 -23.66 -0.72 -34.65
CA GLN A 152 -23.17 -1.79 -35.52
C GLN A 152 -22.25 -2.80 -34.79
N ASN A 153 -21.98 -2.62 -33.49
CA ASN A 153 -21.07 -3.44 -32.66
C ASN A 153 -19.63 -3.61 -33.20
N SER A 154 -19.27 -2.87 -34.25
CA SER A 154 -17.96 -2.87 -34.88
C SER A 154 -17.38 -1.45 -34.89
N CYS A 155 -16.05 -1.35 -34.94
CA CYS A 155 -15.39 -0.06 -34.99
C CYS A 155 -15.63 0.63 -36.33
N PRO A 156 -16.23 1.83 -36.37
CA PRO A 156 -16.52 2.53 -37.62
C PRO A 156 -15.27 2.93 -38.41
N ARG A 157 -14.09 2.93 -37.79
CA ARG A 157 -12.82 3.28 -38.44
C ARG A 157 -12.08 2.09 -39.07
N CYS A 158 -12.21 0.89 -38.50
CA CYS A 158 -11.36 -0.24 -38.91
C CYS A 158 -12.05 -1.61 -38.91
N GLY A 159 -13.37 -1.66 -38.63
CA GLY A 159 -14.14 -2.90 -38.52
C GLY A 159 -13.80 -3.79 -37.32
N GLY A 160 -12.84 -3.39 -36.47
CA GLY A 160 -12.40 -4.18 -35.32
C GLY A 160 -13.42 -4.26 -34.18
N ARG A 161 -13.26 -5.26 -33.30
CA ARG A 161 -14.11 -5.47 -32.12
C ARG A 161 -13.98 -4.33 -31.12
N ILE A 162 -15.12 -3.95 -30.54
CA ILE A 162 -15.22 -2.96 -29.47
C ILE A 162 -15.36 -3.68 -28.13
N VAL A 163 -14.61 -3.23 -27.14
CA VAL A 163 -14.61 -3.77 -25.78
C VAL A 163 -14.81 -2.66 -24.75
N LEU A 164 -15.34 -3.04 -23.59
CA LEU A 164 -15.40 -2.18 -22.41
C LEU A 164 -13.98 -1.87 -21.91
N THR A 165 -13.79 -0.70 -21.31
CA THR A 165 -12.51 -0.34 -20.68
C THR A 165 -12.41 -0.81 -19.23
N VAL A 166 -13.56 -0.94 -18.57
CA VAL A 166 -13.70 -1.48 -17.22
C VAL A 166 -14.62 -2.69 -17.33
N HIS A 167 -14.16 -3.84 -16.85
CA HIS A 167 -14.89 -5.10 -16.93
C HIS A 167 -15.65 -5.36 -15.63
N GLU A 168 -16.72 -6.15 -15.70
CA GLU A 168 -17.48 -6.54 -14.50
C GLU A 168 -16.58 -7.18 -13.43
N GLY A 169 -15.65 -8.04 -13.85
CA GLY A 169 -14.70 -8.70 -12.94
C GLY A 169 -13.83 -7.73 -12.15
N SER A 170 -13.50 -6.54 -12.67
CA SER A 170 -12.75 -5.53 -11.90
C SER A 170 -13.64 -4.80 -10.88
N VAL A 171 -14.95 -4.70 -11.13
CA VAL A 171 -15.91 -4.10 -10.18
C VAL A 171 -16.19 -5.06 -9.01
N LYS A 172 -16.25 -6.37 -9.29
CA LYS A 172 -16.48 -7.41 -8.27
C LYS A 172 -15.21 -7.81 -7.50
N LYS A 173 -14.04 -7.43 -8.01
CA LYS A 173 -12.74 -7.67 -7.38
C LYS A 173 -12.78 -7.05 -5.98
N TYR A 174 -12.65 -7.87 -4.95
CA TYR A 174 -12.73 -7.54 -3.51
C TYR A 174 -14.10 -7.53 -2.83
N LEU A 175 -15.23 -7.66 -3.55
CA LEU A 175 -16.54 -7.64 -2.88
C LEU A 175 -16.69 -8.81 -1.91
N ASP A 176 -16.44 -10.04 -2.39
CA ASP A 176 -16.57 -11.26 -1.58
C ASP A 176 -15.55 -11.31 -0.44
N VAL A 177 -14.35 -10.80 -0.71
CA VAL A 177 -13.28 -10.72 0.29
C VAL A 177 -13.64 -9.73 1.39
N SER A 178 -14.19 -8.57 1.04
CA SER A 178 -14.62 -7.54 2.00
C SER A 178 -15.71 -8.08 2.92
N LEU A 179 -16.68 -8.82 2.38
CA LEU A 179 -17.75 -9.45 3.17
C LEU A 179 -17.18 -10.49 4.15
N ARG A 180 -16.30 -11.38 3.66
CA ARG A 180 -15.66 -12.39 4.52
C ARG A 180 -14.88 -11.76 5.67
N VAL A 181 -14.10 -10.72 5.39
CA VAL A 181 -13.32 -10.00 6.42
C VAL A 181 -14.24 -9.31 7.40
N ALA A 182 -15.31 -8.67 6.91
CA ALA A 182 -16.28 -8.00 7.76
C ALA A 182 -17.00 -8.95 8.74
N GLU A 183 -17.31 -10.17 8.30
CA GLU A 183 -17.90 -11.22 9.14
C GLU A 183 -16.89 -11.77 10.14
N GLN A 184 -15.67 -12.09 9.69
CA GLN A 184 -14.65 -12.74 10.50
C GLN A 184 -14.11 -11.86 11.64
N TYR A 185 -13.90 -10.56 11.38
CA TYR A 185 -13.24 -9.63 12.32
C TYR A 185 -14.22 -8.73 13.07
N ASN A 186 -15.52 -9.02 12.99
CA ASN A 186 -16.59 -8.28 13.66
C ASN A 186 -16.46 -6.74 13.60
N ILE A 187 -16.24 -6.20 12.40
CA ILE A 187 -16.08 -4.75 12.19
C ILE A 187 -17.37 -3.97 12.50
N GLU A 188 -17.27 -2.63 12.56
CA GLU A 188 -18.42 -1.77 12.88
C GLU A 188 -19.64 -2.04 11.98
N PRO A 189 -20.87 -1.99 12.55
CA PRO A 189 -22.10 -2.21 11.80
C PRO A 189 -22.26 -1.27 10.60
N TYR A 190 -21.80 -0.02 10.71
CA TYR A 190 -21.86 0.94 9.60
C TYR A 190 -21.05 0.47 8.40
N THR A 191 -19.80 0.05 8.62
CA THR A 191 -18.93 -0.46 7.55
C THR A 191 -19.52 -1.73 6.93
N LYS A 192 -20.10 -2.65 7.73
CA LYS A 192 -20.82 -3.83 7.22
C LYS A 192 -21.97 -3.44 6.28
N GLN A 193 -22.84 -2.53 6.73
CA GLN A 193 -23.99 -2.07 5.94
C GLN A 193 -23.57 -1.42 4.62
N ARG A 194 -22.46 -0.67 4.60
CA ARG A 194 -21.92 -0.09 3.37
C ARG A 194 -21.50 -1.14 2.35
N ILE A 195 -20.81 -2.20 2.80
CA ILE A 195 -20.42 -3.31 1.91
C ILE A 195 -21.68 -4.01 1.37
N GLU A 196 -22.69 -4.23 2.22
CA GLU A 196 -23.96 -4.84 1.78
C GLU A 196 -24.73 -3.98 0.79
N LEU A 197 -24.74 -2.65 0.96
CA LEU A 197 -25.34 -1.71 0.02
C LEU A 197 -24.64 -1.82 -1.34
N LEU A 198 -23.31 -1.80 -1.36
CA LEU A 198 -22.53 -1.96 -2.59
C LEU A 198 -22.78 -3.32 -3.26
N LYS A 199 -22.91 -4.39 -2.48
CA LYS A 199 -23.29 -5.72 -2.99
C LYS A 199 -24.62 -5.65 -3.72
N LYS A 200 -25.63 -4.98 -3.16
CA LYS A 200 -26.95 -4.81 -3.77
C LYS A 200 -26.88 -3.96 -5.05
N GLU A 201 -26.11 -2.88 -5.05
CA GLU A 201 -25.91 -2.02 -6.22
C GLU A 201 -25.24 -2.78 -7.38
N ILE A 202 -24.14 -3.48 -7.09
CA ILE A 202 -23.42 -4.31 -8.07
C ILE A 202 -24.36 -5.40 -8.61
N LYS A 203 -25.11 -6.08 -7.74
CA LYS A 203 -26.06 -7.13 -8.14
C LYS A 203 -27.15 -6.58 -9.07
N SER A 204 -27.75 -5.45 -8.70
CA SER A 204 -28.78 -4.77 -9.52
C SER A 204 -28.27 -4.34 -10.90
N LEU A 205 -27.00 -3.94 -10.98
CA LEU A 205 -26.41 -3.46 -12.22
C LEU A 205 -26.08 -4.57 -13.23
N PHE A 206 -25.69 -5.75 -12.75
CA PHE A 206 -25.21 -6.85 -13.59
C PHE A 206 -26.19 -8.02 -13.73
N GLU A 207 -27.08 -8.26 -12.76
CA GLU A 207 -28.07 -9.33 -12.86
C GLU A 207 -29.28 -8.89 -13.68
N ASN A 208 -29.45 -9.52 -14.85
CA ASN A 208 -30.71 -9.49 -15.58
C ASN A 208 -31.59 -10.66 -15.10
N ASP A 209 -32.70 -10.37 -14.43
CA ASP A 209 -33.67 -11.40 -13.98
C ASP A 209 -34.29 -12.21 -15.13
N LYS A 210 -34.13 -11.77 -16.39
CA LYS A 210 -34.59 -12.48 -17.59
C LYS A 210 -33.67 -13.61 -18.06
N SER A 211 -32.45 -13.73 -17.54
CA SER A 211 -31.46 -14.71 -18.02
C SER A 211 -30.68 -15.37 -16.87
N LYS A 212 -31.38 -15.97 -15.90
CA LYS A 212 -30.75 -16.81 -14.87
C LYS A 212 -30.62 -18.25 -15.36
N GLN A 213 -29.38 -18.75 -15.45
CA GLN A 213 -29.11 -20.18 -15.52
C GLN A 213 -29.39 -20.77 -14.13
N LYS A 214 -30.55 -21.41 -13.97
CA LYS A 214 -30.90 -22.12 -12.73
C LYS A 214 -30.19 -23.46 -12.68
N GLY A 215 -29.64 -23.83 -11.51
CA GLY A 215 -29.12 -25.17 -11.28
C GLY A 215 -30.28 -26.17 -11.15
N LEU A 216 -30.03 -27.45 -11.42
CA LEU A 216 -31.03 -28.52 -11.22
C LEU A 216 -31.55 -28.58 -9.78
N ALA A 217 -30.75 -28.15 -8.80
CA ALA A 217 -31.12 -28.07 -7.39
C ALA A 217 -32.10 -26.94 -7.05
N ASP A 218 -32.24 -25.92 -7.90
CA ASP A 218 -33.24 -24.84 -7.71
C ASP A 218 -34.66 -25.26 -8.17
N PHE A 219 -34.79 -26.46 -8.72
CA PHE A 219 -36.05 -27.04 -9.21
C PHE A 219 -36.56 -28.23 -8.37
N MET A 220 -35.77 -28.69 -7.40
CA MET A 220 -36.18 -29.69 -6.40
C MET A 220 -36.57 -28.97 -5.11
#